data_AF-A0A163ZMV2-F1
#
_entry.id   AF-A0A163ZMV2-F1
#
_cell.length_a   1.000
_cell.length_b   1.000
_cell.length_c   1.000
_cell.angle_alpha   90.00
_cell.angle_beta   90.00
_cell.angle_gamma   90.00
#
_symmetry.space_group_name_H-M   'P 1'
#
loop_
_entity.id
_entity.type
_entity.pdbx_description
1 polymer ?
#
loop_
_entity_poly.entity_id
_entity_poly.type
_entity_poly.pdbx_seq_one_letter_code
_entity_poly.pdbx_strand_id
1 'polypeptide(L)'
;MKLNHINLTVTDVPAAQQFLETYFGLKPMDTSGDARGNSFAVLFDDNGMVITLMKGAEVQYPKTFHIGFIQGSEEKVNEINQRMKDDGFDVKPPQRSHGWTFYVKAPGGFTVEVLA
;
A
#
# COMPACT_ATOMS: atom_id res chain seq x y z
N MET A 1 13.31 -19.65 6.21
CA MET A 1 12.99 -18.30 6.73
C MET A 1 12.16 -17.56 5.68
N LYS A 2 11.13 -16.80 6.08
CA LYS A 2 10.23 -16.05 5.17
C LYS A 2 10.28 -14.57 5.55
N LEU A 3 10.42 -13.66 4.59
CA LEU A 3 10.19 -12.23 4.82
C LEU A 3 8.68 -12.00 4.92
N ASN A 4 8.20 -11.68 6.12
CA ASN A 4 6.78 -11.56 6.44
C ASN A 4 6.47 -10.32 7.28
N HIS A 5 7.43 -9.42 7.43
CA HIS A 5 7.24 -8.13 8.10
C HIS A 5 8.03 -7.05 7.38
N ILE A 6 7.37 -5.92 7.14
CA ILE A 6 7.99 -4.70 6.66
C ILE A 6 7.47 -3.52 7.49
N ASN A 7 8.36 -2.58 7.79
CA ASN A 7 8.00 -1.29 8.34
C ASN A 7 8.12 -0.22 7.25
N LEU A 8 7.08 0.58 7.08
CA LEU A 8 7.07 1.74 6.21
C LEU A 8 6.96 3.00 7.05
N THR A 9 8.02 3.81 7.01
CA THR A 9 7.92 5.18 7.51
C THR A 9 7.07 5.98 6.53
N VAL A 10 6.04 6.67 7.02
CA VAL A 10 5.11 7.44 6.21
C VAL A 10 4.88 8.83 6.81
N THR A 11 4.46 9.79 5.99
CA THR A 11 4.14 11.14 6.47
C THR A 11 2.77 11.23 7.15
N ASP A 12 1.84 10.35 6.78
CA ASP A 12 0.46 10.28 7.27
C ASP A 12 0.05 8.82 7.45
N VAL A 13 0.02 8.36 8.71
CA VAL A 13 -0.33 6.97 9.06
C VAL A 13 -1.81 6.67 8.81
N PRO A 14 -2.78 7.47 9.31
CA PRO A 14 -4.19 7.23 9.03
C PRO A 14 -4.53 7.16 7.54
N ALA A 15 -4.00 8.08 6.72
CA ALA A 15 -4.28 8.08 5.28
C ALA A 15 -3.67 6.86 4.57
N ALA A 16 -2.45 6.47 4.92
CA ALA A 16 -1.80 5.28 4.39
C ALA A 16 -2.54 3.99 4.81
N GLN A 17 -3.00 3.92 6.07
CA GLN A 17 -3.79 2.80 6.59
C GLN A 17 -5.09 2.65 5.80
N GLN A 18 -5.90 3.72 5.71
CA GLN A 18 -7.17 3.71 5.00
C GLN A 18 -7.02 3.32 3.53
N PHE A 19 -5.98 3.81 2.86
CA PHE A 19 -5.66 3.43 1.48
C PHE A 19 -5.40 1.93 1.35
N LEU A 20 -4.57 1.37 2.24
CA LEU A 20 -4.22 -0.05 2.22
C LEU A 20 -5.42 -0.96 2.55
N GLU A 21 -6.29 -0.54 3.47
CA GLU A 21 -7.54 -1.24 3.77
C GLU A 21 -8.48 -1.22 2.56
N THR A 22 -8.67 -0.05 1.94
CA THR A 22 -9.69 0.18 0.90
C THR A 22 -9.39 -0.54 -0.40
N TYR A 23 -8.14 -0.52 -0.86
CA TYR A 23 -7.75 -1.04 -2.18
C TYR A 23 -7.11 -2.42 -2.14
N PHE A 24 -6.50 -2.80 -1.01
CA PHE A 24 -5.77 -4.06 -0.88
C PHE A 24 -6.34 -4.97 0.21
N GLY A 25 -7.41 -4.58 0.90
CA GLY A 25 -8.11 -5.42 1.86
C GLY A 25 -7.30 -5.77 3.10
N LEU A 26 -6.22 -5.02 3.38
CA LEU A 26 -5.43 -5.26 4.59
C LEU A 26 -6.26 -4.98 5.83
N LYS A 27 -6.05 -5.78 6.89
CA LYS A 27 -6.83 -5.71 8.12
C LYS A 27 -6.03 -4.99 9.20
N PRO A 28 -6.52 -3.88 9.76
CA PRO A 28 -5.81 -3.17 10.81
C PRO A 28 -5.91 -3.91 12.15
N MET A 29 -4.89 -3.77 12.98
CA MET A 29 -4.96 -4.08 14.40
C MET A 29 -5.66 -2.93 15.14
N ASP A 30 -6.49 -3.24 16.14
CA ASP A 30 -6.96 -2.23 17.08
C ASP A 30 -5.77 -1.67 17.87
N THR A 31 -5.47 -0.39 17.65
CA THR A 31 -4.38 0.36 18.29
C THR A 31 -4.90 1.52 19.12
N SER A 32 -6.21 1.55 19.43
CA SER A 32 -6.86 2.63 20.18
C SER A 32 -6.27 2.86 21.58
N GLY A 33 -5.66 1.83 22.18
CA GLY A 33 -4.95 1.92 23.47
C GLY A 33 -3.44 2.16 23.37
N ASP A 34 -2.87 2.29 22.18
CA ASP A 34 -1.43 2.49 21.99
C ASP A 34 -1.04 3.95 22.23
N ALA A 35 -0.02 4.18 23.06
CA ALA A 35 0.47 5.52 23.40
C ALA A 35 0.96 6.33 22.18
N ARG A 36 1.26 5.67 21.06
CA ARG A 36 1.67 6.31 19.80
C ARG A 36 0.48 6.90 19.04
N GLY A 37 -0.75 6.47 19.30
CA GLY A 37 -1.95 6.91 18.60
C GLY A 37 -1.78 6.92 17.08
N ASN A 38 -2.16 8.03 16.42
CA ASN A 38 -2.07 8.21 14.96
C ASN A 38 -0.64 8.29 14.39
N SER A 39 0.40 7.97 15.17
CA SER A 39 1.78 7.86 14.67
C SER A 39 2.20 6.41 14.38
N PHE A 40 1.33 5.44 14.62
CA PHE A 40 1.62 4.02 14.39
C PHE A 40 0.38 3.23 13.98
N ALA A 41 0.54 2.30 13.04
CA ALA A 41 -0.49 1.32 12.69
C ALA A 41 0.14 -0.04 12.35
N VAL A 42 -0.65 -1.11 12.53
CA VAL A 42 -0.29 -2.48 12.15
C VAL A 42 -1.38 -3.03 11.24
N LEU A 43 -0.99 -3.56 10.09
CA LEU A 43 -1.88 -4.13 9.09
C LEU A 43 -1.46 -5.56 8.75
N PHE A 44 -2.43 -6.43 8.52
CA PHE A 44 -2.24 -7.84 8.17
C PHE A 44 -2.84 -8.15 6.81
N ASP A 45 -2.15 -8.96 6.00
CA ASP A 45 -2.76 -9.63 4.85
C ASP A 45 -3.39 -10.98 5.24
N ASP A 46 -3.99 -11.67 4.28
CA ASP A 46 -4.59 -12.99 4.49
C ASP A 46 -3.55 -14.13 4.61
N ASN A 47 -2.26 -13.87 4.36
CA ASN A 47 -1.17 -14.86 4.28
C ASN A 47 -0.06 -14.65 5.33
N GLY A 48 -0.34 -13.86 6.38
CA GLY A 48 0.54 -13.60 7.52
C GLY A 48 1.65 -12.58 7.29
N MET A 49 1.59 -11.77 6.23
CA MET A 49 2.39 -10.56 6.09
C MET A 49 1.92 -9.50 7.09
N VAL A 50 2.88 -8.86 7.75
CA VAL A 50 2.65 -7.74 8.66
C VAL A 50 3.26 -6.49 8.04
N ILE A 51 2.43 -5.48 7.78
CA ILE A 51 2.88 -4.15 7.37
C ILE A 51 2.67 -3.20 8.54
N THR A 52 3.76 -2.63 9.05
CA THR A 52 3.67 -1.58 10.06
C THR A 52 3.90 -0.21 9.43
N LEU A 53 3.10 0.77 9.83
CA LEU A 53 3.24 2.16 9.42
C LEU A 53 3.75 2.97 10.60
N MET A 54 4.79 3.77 10.40
CA MET A 54 5.33 4.67 11.43
C MET A 54 5.45 6.09 10.90
N LYS A 55 4.98 7.08 11.68
CA LYS A 55 5.07 8.48 11.26
C LYS A 55 6.52 8.98 11.28
N GLY A 56 6.94 9.61 10.18
CA GLY A 56 8.22 10.32 10.08
C GLY A 56 8.05 11.74 9.53
N ALA A 57 8.92 12.67 9.93
CA ALA A 57 8.85 14.08 9.53
C ALA A 57 9.32 14.32 8.08
N GLU A 58 10.36 13.62 7.64
CA GLU A 58 10.95 13.76 6.30
C GLU A 58 11.14 12.39 5.66
N VAL A 59 10.08 11.88 5.03
CA VAL A 59 10.08 10.56 4.38
C VAL A 59 10.35 10.73 2.89
N GLN A 60 11.49 10.23 2.43
CA GLN A 60 11.84 10.12 1.02
C GLN A 60 12.33 8.71 0.72
N TYR A 61 11.57 7.99 -0.09
CA TYR A 61 11.98 6.69 -0.60
C TYR A 61 12.85 6.85 -1.85
N PRO A 62 13.82 5.93 -2.11
CA PRO A 62 14.50 5.88 -3.40
C PRO A 62 13.50 5.81 -4.55
N LYS A 63 13.81 6.44 -5.69
CA LYS A 63 12.85 6.61 -6.81
C LYS A 63 12.23 5.31 -7.31
N THR A 64 12.96 4.20 -7.24
CA THR A 64 12.53 2.88 -7.70
C THR A 64 11.98 1.99 -6.58
N PHE A 65 11.94 2.46 -5.33
CA PHE A 65 11.35 1.70 -4.24
C PHE A 65 9.84 1.59 -4.41
N HIS A 66 9.32 0.38 -4.26
CA HIS A 66 7.89 0.09 -4.22
C HIS A 66 7.64 -1.20 -3.42
N ILE A 67 6.41 -1.36 -2.96
CA ILE A 67 5.87 -2.67 -2.55
C ILE A 67 4.88 -3.13 -3.62
N GLY A 68 4.78 -4.44 -3.84
CA GLY A 68 3.92 -5.02 -4.87
C GLY A 68 2.77 -5.84 -4.29
N PHE A 69 1.58 -5.69 -4.87
CA PHE A 69 0.42 -6.56 -4.62
C PHE A 69 0.05 -7.28 -5.91
N ILE A 70 0.47 -8.55 -6.01
CA ILE A 70 0.16 -9.42 -7.15
C ILE A 70 -1.32 -9.82 -7.10
N GLN A 71 -2.00 -9.68 -8.24
CA GLN A 71 -3.40 -10.01 -8.44
C GLN A 71 -3.55 -11.33 -9.19
N GLY A 72 -4.72 -11.96 -9.05
CA GLY A 72 -5.00 -13.24 -9.70
C GLY A 72 -5.21 -13.16 -11.22
N SER A 73 -5.42 -11.96 -11.79
CA SER A 73 -5.63 -11.78 -13.22
C SER A 73 -5.40 -10.33 -13.69
N GLU A 74 -5.21 -10.15 -15.00
CA GLU A 74 -5.06 -8.83 -15.62
C GLU A 74 -6.32 -7.98 -15.49
N GLU A 75 -7.49 -8.62 -15.54
CA GLU A 75 -8.78 -7.97 -15.31
C GLU A 75 -8.84 -7.37 -13.91
N LYS A 76 -8.31 -8.07 -12.90
CA LYS A 76 -8.29 -7.53 -11.54
C LYS A 76 -7.38 -6.31 -11.41
N VAL A 77 -6.26 -6.30 -12.12
CA VAL A 77 -5.39 -5.10 -12.22
C VAL A 77 -6.14 -3.94 -12.85
N ASN A 78 -6.90 -4.19 -13.93
CA ASN A 78 -7.71 -3.17 -14.61
C ASN A 78 -8.82 -2.62 -13.70
N GLU A 79 -9.52 -3.48 -12.95
CA GLU A 79 -10.55 -3.07 -11.98
C GLU A 79 -10.00 -2.14 -10.90
N ILE A 80 -8.85 -2.50 -10.30
CA ILE A 80 -8.23 -1.69 -9.25
C ILE A 80 -7.76 -0.35 -9.83
N ASN A 81 -7.14 -0.36 -11.02
CA ASN A 81 -6.72 0.86 -11.69
C ASN A 81 -7.91 1.81 -11.94
N GLN A 82 -9.00 1.28 -12.49
CA GLN A 82 -10.19 2.06 -12.78
C GLN A 82 -10.82 2.64 -11.50
N ARG A 83 -10.96 1.82 -10.44
CA ARG A 83 -11.49 2.29 -9.15
C ARG A 83 -10.63 3.41 -8.55
N MET A 84 -9.31 3.25 -8.55
CA MET A 84 -8.39 4.29 -8.07
C MET A 84 -8.53 5.59 -8.88
N LYS A 85 -8.66 5.49 -10.20
CA LYS A 85 -8.88 6.64 -11.08
C LYS A 85 -10.20 7.35 -10.76
N ASP A 86 -11.28 6.60 -10.56
CA ASP A 86 -12.60 7.13 -10.23
C ASP A 86 -12.62 7.81 -8.85
N ASP A 87 -11.86 7.28 -7.91
CA ASP A 87 -11.67 7.85 -6.56
C ASP A 87 -10.68 9.04 -6.53
N GLY A 88 -10.11 9.42 -7.69
CA GLY A 88 -9.30 10.63 -7.85
C GLY A 88 -7.78 10.46 -7.71
N PHE A 89 -7.26 9.22 -7.70
CA PHE A 89 -5.81 8.99 -7.72
C PHE A 89 -5.23 9.25 -9.11
N ASP A 90 -4.03 9.84 -9.15
CA ASP A 90 -3.23 9.97 -10.37
C ASP A 90 -2.61 8.61 -10.73
N VAL A 91 -3.36 7.82 -11.51
CA VAL A 91 -2.92 6.53 -12.04
C VAL A 91 -2.90 6.55 -13.56
N LYS A 92 -1.79 6.05 -14.12
CA LYS A 92 -1.71 5.76 -15.56
C LYS A 92 -2.37 4.41 -15.84
N PRO A 93 -2.86 4.18 -17.06
CA PRO A 93 -3.34 2.85 -17.47
C PRO A 93 -2.25 1.78 -17.26
N PRO A 94 -2.62 0.54 -16.94
CA PRO A 94 -1.66 -0.55 -16.86
C PRO A 94 -0.94 -0.78 -18.19
N GLN A 95 0.30 -1.25 -18.10
CA GLN A 95 1.15 -1.51 -19.26
C GLN A 95 1.88 -2.85 -19.10
N ARG A 96 2.31 -3.42 -20.22
CA ARG A 96 3.10 -4.64 -20.23
C ARG A 96 4.56 -4.35 -19.89
N SER A 97 5.10 -5.04 -18.90
CA SER A 97 6.52 -5.07 -18.55
C SER A 97 6.92 -6.51 -18.18
N HIS A 98 7.40 -6.74 -16.96
CA HIS A 98 7.61 -8.06 -16.38
C HIS A 98 6.29 -8.75 -15.94
N GLY A 99 5.19 -8.02 -15.99
CA GLY A 99 3.80 -8.45 -15.80
C GLY A 99 2.85 -7.43 -16.42
N TRP A 100 1.54 -7.62 -16.25
CA TRP A 100 0.56 -6.55 -16.54
C TRP A 100 0.45 -5.64 -15.31
N THR A 101 1.00 -4.43 -15.36
CA THR A 101 1.28 -3.65 -14.14
C THR A 101 0.99 -2.16 -14.26
N PHE A 102 0.66 -1.53 -13.14
CA PHE A 102 0.71 -0.08 -12.97
C PHE A 102 1.25 0.30 -11.58
N TYR A 103 1.64 1.56 -11.44
CA TYR A 103 2.13 2.13 -10.19
C TYR A 103 1.23 3.27 -9.73
N VAL A 104 1.08 3.39 -8.41
CA VAL A 104 0.36 4.49 -7.76
C VAL A 104 1.17 5.04 -6.60
N LYS A 105 1.15 6.36 -6.42
CA LYS A 105 1.72 7.00 -5.23
C LYS A 105 0.70 6.91 -4.10
N ALA A 106 0.98 6.11 -3.09
CA ALA A 106 0.11 5.94 -1.94
C ALA A 106 0.16 7.19 -1.02
N PRO A 107 -0.92 7.52 -0.31
CA PRO A 107 -0.86 8.45 0.81
C PRO A 107 0.22 8.02 1.79
N GLY A 108 0.90 8.99 2.41
CA GLY A 108 2.06 8.71 3.26
C GLY A 108 3.40 8.61 2.53
N GLY A 109 3.42 8.62 1.18
CA GLY A 109 4.63 8.95 0.42
C GLY A 109 5.45 7.78 -0.14
N PHE A 110 4.90 6.57 -0.18
CA PHE A 110 5.52 5.41 -0.83
C PHE A 110 4.82 5.05 -2.15
N THR A 111 5.45 4.19 -2.96
CA THR A 111 4.88 3.73 -4.24
C THR A 111 4.38 2.29 -4.06
N VAL A 112 3.22 2.01 -4.64
CA VAL A 112 2.66 0.65 -4.73
C VAL A 112 2.63 0.23 -6.20
N GLU A 113 3.07 -0.98 -6.45
CA GLU A 113 2.88 -1.70 -7.71
C GLU A 113 1.69 -2.65 -7.59
N VAL A 114 0.84 -2.65 -8.60
CA VAL A 114 -0.25 -3.63 -8.76
C VAL A 114 -0.03 -4.36 -10.07
N LEU A 115 0.13 -5.67 -10.01
CA LEU A 115 0.54 -6.49 -11.14
C LEU A 115 -0.18 -7.83 -11.20
N ALA A 116 -0.25 -8.43 -12.39
CA ALA A 116 -0.63 -9.82 -12.64
C ALA A 116 0.49 -10.53 -13.42
#